data_AF-A0AAF0WDZ2-F1
#
_entry.id   AF-A0AAF0WDZ2-F1
#
_cell.length_a   1.000
_cell.length_b   1.000
_cell.length_c   1.000
_cell.angle_alpha   90.00
_cell.angle_beta   90.00
_cell.angle_gamma   90.00
#
_symmetry.space_group_name_H-M   'P 1'
#
loop_
_entity.id
_entity.type
_entity.pdbx_description
1 polymer ?
#
loop_
_entity_poly.entity_id
_entity_poly.type
_entity_poly.pdbx_seq_one_letter_code
_entity_poly.pdbx_strand_id
1 'polypeptide(L)'
;MGSPQAKRKRVYEDEDEDKLSKLPDDVIHRILSFLDAKQAVQTSVLSTRWRFVWTTLPILNFGQYQHSSPENTYNFIRHVLFNRNHQAPVSELMLCSAQSIPSDSLVEQFVDYAISHNVECLNLKLFYFHTSFKLSRLSSSSLKKLTLQVRLAEVGSQSEPECWNLPALTHLSLGLPRGNFTKQGLFLNVFDKLPGSCLTCLPALRSLNLEGWDLKLSSFAFNLPHLTTLRLTGCRNLPEIIWNFPALLSLELDGVDLPKNINCIFTTLVNLQNLKLCLTRSSMEQQHSISCPQLLNLNIVMLSYDPLYGNIKVLAPKLRNFSCVGILSITLEVPELETVNIESLIWLSREDWIYRKKLCCLLIDMLSALGNAKYLTLNLNSIEALSATDFLASLPSPFYNLEFVKLPPEYEESRISGALRSYLLGGSPKATIVTTLPLNKVNFQAVPVSVTSRKGDEHYTTQSDVKIGVYADRVRQIGCPEISNVRASSSRNSDSGLWHGHEVNLEFVGLLDIIMKNYPQTFEHSTAKSERFHTMMLNMLCTSVTEFLRTSMADFNVDIISKYKDLFADLQRWGFQLVWLLSHLNNIEQLLVSPHELHTTDSCVDDAKSKLQELQAYCLEKITEI
;
A
#
# COMPACT_ATOMS: atom_id res chain seq x y z
N MET A 1 18.60 -57.57 60.74
CA MET A 1 18.76 -56.67 61.90
C MET A 1 19.49 -55.43 61.40
N GLY A 2 18.81 -54.30 61.18
CA GLY A 2 18.81 -53.14 62.09
C GLY A 2 20.13 -52.36 61.98
N SER A 3 20.19 -51.20 61.32
CA SER A 3 20.09 -49.87 61.97
C SER A 3 19.98 -48.73 60.92
N PRO A 4 19.45 -47.54 61.30
CA PRO A 4 18.75 -46.62 60.40
C PRO A 4 19.62 -45.45 59.91
N GLN A 5 19.28 -44.87 58.76
CA GLN A 5 19.76 -43.52 58.39
C GLN A 5 18.60 -42.54 58.20
N ALA A 6 18.77 -41.41 58.87
CA ALA A 6 17.82 -40.35 59.12
C ALA A 6 17.12 -39.83 57.86
N LYS A 7 15.79 -39.64 57.97
CA LYS A 7 15.04 -38.78 57.07
C LYS A 7 15.53 -37.33 57.28
N ARG A 8 16.37 -36.84 56.36
CA ARG A 8 16.58 -35.39 56.19
C ARG A 8 15.24 -34.78 55.79
N LYS A 9 14.55 -34.12 56.73
CA LYS A 9 13.54 -33.11 56.41
C LYS A 9 14.26 -32.03 55.60
N ARG A 10 13.96 -31.94 54.30
CA ARG A 10 14.23 -30.72 53.54
C ARG A 10 13.30 -29.65 54.13
N VAL A 11 13.90 -28.68 54.81
CA VAL A 11 13.25 -27.40 55.08
C VAL A 11 13.06 -26.78 53.71
N TYR A 12 11.82 -26.69 53.24
CA TYR A 12 11.49 -25.78 52.16
C TYR A 12 11.52 -24.40 52.81
N GLU A 13 12.58 -23.65 52.54
CA GLU A 13 12.51 -22.19 52.65
C GLU A 13 11.46 -21.75 51.63
N ASP A 14 10.39 -21.16 52.16
CA ASP A 14 9.37 -20.47 51.41
C ASP A 14 9.95 -19.15 50.88
N GLU A 15 9.31 -18.61 49.84
CA GLU A 15 9.49 -17.25 49.30
C GLU A 15 10.48 -17.03 48.14
N ASP A 16 10.41 -17.84 47.08
CA ASP A 16 10.32 -17.24 45.73
C ASP A 16 8.88 -16.70 45.58
N GLU A 17 8.60 -15.57 46.23
CA GLU A 17 7.26 -14.98 46.19
C GLU A 17 6.87 -14.73 44.72
N ASP A 18 5.81 -15.37 44.26
CA ASP A 18 5.23 -15.13 42.95
C ASP A 18 4.68 -13.69 42.88
N LYS A 19 5.56 -12.75 42.53
CA LYS A 19 5.26 -11.32 42.45
C LYS A 19 4.24 -11.02 41.35
N LEU A 20 4.13 -11.87 40.33
CA LEU A 20 3.14 -11.74 39.26
C LEU A 20 1.73 -12.07 39.78
N SER A 21 1.59 -13.10 40.63
CA SER A 21 0.30 -13.42 41.26
C SER A 21 -0.13 -12.44 42.34
N LYS A 22 0.77 -11.60 42.85
CA LYS A 22 0.44 -10.51 43.78
C LYS A 22 -0.09 -9.25 43.09
N LEU A 23 0.02 -9.15 41.76
CA LEU A 23 -0.48 -7.99 41.03
C LEU A 23 -2.02 -7.91 41.12
N PRO A 24 -2.57 -6.70 41.28
CA PRO A 24 -4.00 -6.44 41.13
C PRO A 24 -4.52 -6.81 39.74
N ASP A 25 -5.78 -7.25 39.64
CA ASP A 25 -6.37 -7.73 38.38
C ASP A 25 -6.42 -6.65 37.29
N ASP A 26 -6.58 -5.39 37.67
CA ASP A 26 -6.53 -4.24 36.76
C ASP A 26 -5.15 -4.07 36.10
N VAL A 27 -4.07 -4.31 36.86
CA VAL A 27 -2.71 -4.29 36.32
C VAL A 27 -2.49 -5.49 35.40
N ILE A 28 -2.96 -6.67 35.78
CA ILE A 28 -2.85 -7.87 34.93
C ILE A 28 -3.64 -7.67 33.63
N HIS A 29 -4.87 -7.17 33.70
CA HIS A 29 -5.68 -6.84 32.53
C HIS A 29 -4.97 -5.81 31.64
N ARG A 30 -4.31 -4.80 32.23
CA ARG A 30 -3.53 -3.83 31.46
C ARG A 30 -2.35 -4.48 30.74
N ILE A 31 -1.62 -5.38 31.39
CA ILE A 31 -0.53 -6.13 30.76
C ILE A 31 -1.06 -7.00 29.61
N LEU A 32 -2.10 -7.79 29.88
CA LEU A 32 -2.72 -8.69 28.90
C LEU A 32 -3.39 -7.95 27.74
N SER A 33 -3.80 -6.69 27.92
CA SER A 33 -4.38 -5.87 26.85
C SER A 33 -3.41 -5.57 25.70
N PHE A 34 -2.10 -5.72 25.93
CA PHE A 34 -1.08 -5.60 24.88
C PHE A 34 -0.81 -6.91 24.14
N LEU A 35 -1.42 -8.02 24.57
CA LEU A 35 -1.21 -9.34 24.01
C LEU A 35 -2.37 -9.75 23.09
N ASP A 36 -2.11 -10.69 22.18
CA ASP A 36 -3.19 -11.36 21.47
C ASP A 36 -3.92 -12.36 22.38
N ALA A 37 -5.10 -12.83 21.94
CA ALA A 37 -5.92 -13.76 22.69
C ALA A 37 -5.20 -15.10 22.96
N LYS A 38 -4.31 -15.56 22.07
CA LYS A 38 -3.54 -16.79 22.26
C LYS A 38 -2.55 -16.63 23.39
N GLN A 39 -1.73 -15.59 23.34
CA GLN A 39 -0.75 -15.24 24.34
C GLN A 39 -1.42 -15.01 25.69
N ALA A 40 -2.54 -14.29 25.72
CA ALA A 40 -3.33 -14.08 26.92
C ALA A 40 -3.80 -15.41 27.52
N VAL A 41 -4.37 -16.32 26.72
CA VAL A 41 -4.77 -17.66 27.19
C VAL A 41 -3.55 -18.48 27.64
N GLN A 42 -2.41 -18.37 26.95
CA GLN A 42 -1.17 -19.08 27.34
C GLN A 42 -0.66 -18.66 28.71
N THR A 43 -0.91 -17.42 29.16
CA THR A 43 -0.55 -17.00 30.53
C THR A 43 -1.29 -17.78 31.62
N SER A 44 -2.35 -18.52 31.28
CA SER A 44 -3.10 -19.37 32.21
C SER A 44 -2.27 -20.47 32.88
N VAL A 45 -1.11 -20.83 32.31
CA VAL A 45 -0.21 -21.83 32.89
C VAL A 45 0.78 -21.26 33.91
N LEU A 46 0.89 -19.92 34.02
CA LEU A 46 1.86 -19.27 34.89
C LEU A 46 1.56 -19.52 36.37
N SER A 47 0.29 -19.44 36.77
CA SER A 47 -0.15 -19.79 38.12
C SER A 47 -1.66 -20.07 38.18
N THR A 48 -2.14 -20.57 39.31
CA THR A 48 -3.57 -20.78 39.56
C THR A 48 -4.39 -19.50 39.48
N ARG A 49 -3.79 -18.34 39.81
CA ARG A 49 -4.43 -17.02 39.68
C ARG A 49 -4.66 -16.65 38.22
N TRP A 50 -3.62 -16.80 37.39
CA TRP A 50 -3.66 -16.40 35.98
C TRP A 50 -4.55 -17.30 35.13
N ARG A 51 -4.88 -18.50 35.63
CA ARG A 51 -5.71 -19.49 34.94
C ARG A 51 -6.98 -18.93 34.32
N PHE A 52 -7.66 -18.01 35.01
CA PHE A 52 -8.96 -17.48 34.61
C PHE A 52 -8.96 -15.99 34.24
N VAL A 53 -7.85 -15.27 34.39
CA VAL A 53 -7.83 -13.80 34.16
C VAL A 53 -8.13 -13.44 32.71
N TRP A 54 -7.69 -14.27 31.75
CA TRP A 54 -8.02 -14.06 30.34
C TRP A 54 -9.53 -14.10 30.07
N THR A 55 -10.32 -14.80 30.91
CA THR A 55 -11.77 -14.94 30.74
C THR A 55 -12.54 -13.65 31.05
N THR A 56 -11.90 -12.65 31.64
CA THR A 56 -12.51 -11.35 31.97
C THR A 56 -11.90 -10.18 31.18
N LEU A 57 -11.10 -10.48 30.15
CA LEU A 57 -10.45 -9.44 29.35
C LEU A 57 -11.45 -8.61 28.54
N PRO A 58 -11.32 -7.27 28.58
CA PRO A 58 -12.19 -6.36 27.83
C PRO A 58 -11.79 -6.21 26.35
N ILE A 59 -10.60 -6.69 25.96
CA ILE A 59 -10.08 -6.59 24.59
C ILE A 59 -9.69 -8.01 24.15
N LEU A 60 -10.28 -8.47 23.04
CA LEU A 60 -10.01 -9.77 22.46
C LEU A 60 -9.45 -9.59 21.05
N ASN A 61 -8.15 -9.90 20.89
CA ASN A 61 -7.45 -9.75 19.62
C ASN A 61 -7.03 -11.11 19.05
N PHE A 62 -7.58 -11.48 17.89
CA PHE A 62 -7.27 -12.72 17.18
C PHE A 62 -6.37 -12.50 15.95
N GLY A 63 -5.57 -11.43 15.91
CA GLY A 63 -4.98 -10.90 14.68
C GLY A 63 -3.64 -11.46 14.17
N GLN A 64 -3.11 -12.59 14.65
CA GLN A 64 -1.73 -13.02 14.34
C GLN A 64 -1.51 -14.52 14.04
N TYR A 65 -2.54 -15.26 13.63
CA TYR A 65 -2.40 -16.71 13.36
C TYR A 65 -1.86 -17.01 11.95
N GLN A 66 -0.68 -16.52 11.59
CA GLN A 66 -0.07 -16.83 10.28
C GLN A 66 0.48 -18.27 10.21
N HIS A 67 0.83 -18.86 11.35
CA HIS A 67 1.49 -20.17 11.43
C HIS A 67 0.62 -21.31 11.98
N SER A 68 -0.68 -21.08 12.15
CA SER A 68 -1.63 -22.13 12.57
C SER A 68 -2.50 -22.55 11.39
N SER A 69 -2.94 -23.81 11.35
CA SER A 69 -3.91 -24.23 10.34
C SER A 69 -5.24 -23.47 10.52
N PRO A 70 -6.01 -23.23 9.44
CA PRO A 70 -7.30 -22.55 9.53
C PRO A 70 -8.26 -23.20 10.54
N GLU A 71 -8.24 -24.53 10.61
CA GLU A 71 -9.07 -25.33 11.53
C GLU A 71 -8.70 -25.09 13.00
N ASN A 72 -7.41 -24.99 13.31
CA ASN A 72 -6.94 -24.70 14.68
C ASN A 72 -7.30 -23.29 15.09
N THR A 73 -7.17 -22.32 14.17
CA THR A 73 -7.58 -20.94 14.39
C THR A 73 -9.09 -20.86 14.65
N TYR A 74 -9.90 -21.52 13.82
CA TYR A 74 -11.34 -21.64 14.01
C TYR A 74 -11.70 -22.21 15.38
N ASN A 75 -11.14 -23.37 15.73
CA ASN A 75 -11.42 -24.04 17.00
C ASN A 75 -10.96 -23.21 18.20
N PHE A 76 -9.83 -22.52 18.09
CA PHE A 76 -9.35 -21.63 19.13
C PHE A 76 -10.28 -20.44 19.35
N ILE A 77 -10.63 -19.70 18.28
CA ILE A 77 -11.56 -18.56 18.38
C ILE A 77 -12.87 -19.01 19.01
N ARG A 78 -13.44 -20.11 18.50
CA ARG A 78 -14.66 -20.72 19.01
C ARG A 78 -14.52 -21.04 20.50
N HIS A 79 -13.44 -21.72 20.90
CA HIS A 79 -13.18 -22.08 22.29
C HIS A 79 -13.09 -20.86 23.21
N VAL A 80 -12.39 -19.80 22.80
CA VAL A 80 -12.26 -18.57 23.59
C VAL A 80 -13.61 -17.88 23.76
N LEU A 81 -14.39 -17.73 22.67
CA LEU A 81 -15.68 -17.04 22.73
C LEU A 81 -16.71 -17.80 23.60
N PHE A 82 -16.72 -19.14 23.56
CA PHE A 82 -17.67 -19.96 24.34
C PHE A 82 -17.28 -20.18 25.80
N ASN A 83 -15.99 -20.12 26.15
CA ASN A 83 -15.52 -20.42 27.52
C ASN A 83 -15.13 -19.17 28.32
N ARG A 84 -15.36 -17.97 27.78
CA ARG A 84 -15.15 -16.71 28.48
C ARG A 84 -16.22 -16.49 29.55
N ASN A 85 -15.95 -15.64 30.55
CA ASN A 85 -16.99 -15.15 31.45
C ASN A 85 -17.90 -14.17 30.70
N HIS A 86 -19.10 -14.61 30.35
CA HIS A 86 -20.10 -13.79 29.64
C HIS A 86 -20.64 -12.61 30.45
N GLN A 87 -20.46 -12.59 31.77
CA GLN A 87 -20.81 -11.44 32.60
C GLN A 87 -19.76 -10.32 32.52
N ALA A 88 -18.54 -10.62 32.09
CA ALA A 88 -17.50 -9.61 31.92
C ALA A 88 -17.70 -8.88 30.57
N PRO A 89 -17.59 -7.54 30.55
CA PRO A 89 -17.77 -6.76 29.33
C PRO A 89 -16.65 -7.01 28.32
N VAL A 90 -16.97 -6.90 27.03
CA VAL A 90 -15.98 -6.85 25.94
C VAL A 90 -16.14 -5.51 25.25
N SER A 91 -15.14 -4.66 25.38
CA SER A 91 -15.11 -3.35 24.73
C SER A 91 -14.65 -3.45 23.28
N GLU A 92 -13.69 -4.34 22.99
CA GLU A 92 -13.06 -4.45 21.67
C GLU A 92 -12.88 -5.90 21.26
N LEU A 93 -13.25 -6.19 20.01
CA LEU A 93 -13.18 -7.50 19.42
C LEU A 93 -12.55 -7.39 18.02
N MET A 94 -11.40 -8.05 17.83
CA MET A 94 -10.62 -7.98 16.59
C MET A 94 -10.34 -9.36 16.00
N LEU A 95 -10.61 -9.52 14.71
CA LEU A 95 -10.25 -10.68 13.91
C LEU A 95 -9.58 -10.23 12.63
N CYS A 96 -8.30 -10.57 12.48
CA CYS A 96 -7.55 -10.37 11.24
C CYS A 96 -7.09 -11.74 10.74
N SER A 97 -7.63 -12.20 9.62
CA SER A 97 -7.25 -13.47 9.01
C SER A 97 -6.62 -13.26 7.63
N ALA A 98 -5.33 -13.58 7.55
CA ALA A 98 -4.59 -13.72 6.31
C ALA A 98 -4.61 -15.16 5.78
N GLN A 99 -5.55 -15.98 6.22
CA GLN A 99 -5.79 -17.32 5.66
C GLN A 99 -7.28 -17.45 5.31
N SER A 100 -7.61 -18.38 4.42
CA SER A 100 -9.00 -18.76 4.18
C SER A 100 -9.62 -19.27 5.48
N ILE A 101 -10.68 -18.61 5.95
CA ILE A 101 -11.46 -19.15 7.07
C ILE A 101 -12.26 -20.35 6.51
N PRO A 102 -12.25 -21.51 7.19
CA PRO A 102 -12.83 -22.73 6.63
C PRO A 102 -14.37 -22.68 6.53
N SER A 103 -15.02 -21.73 7.21
CA SER A 103 -16.47 -21.58 7.19
C SER A 103 -16.92 -20.15 7.44
N ASP A 104 -17.84 -19.65 6.59
CA ASP A 104 -18.54 -18.37 6.80
C ASP A 104 -19.30 -18.35 8.13
N SER A 105 -19.68 -19.52 8.66
CA SER A 105 -20.35 -19.64 9.96
C SER A 105 -19.53 -19.10 11.14
N LEU A 106 -18.19 -19.08 11.04
CA LEU A 106 -17.35 -18.47 12.08
C LEU A 106 -17.53 -16.96 12.11
N VAL A 107 -17.52 -16.34 10.93
CA VAL A 107 -17.65 -14.89 10.79
C VAL A 107 -19.02 -14.46 11.30
N GLU A 108 -20.07 -15.21 10.96
CA GLU A 108 -21.41 -14.99 11.51
C GLU A 108 -21.44 -15.12 13.03
N GLN A 109 -20.90 -16.21 13.59
CA GLN A 109 -20.81 -16.39 15.05
C GLN A 109 -20.02 -15.28 15.74
N PHE A 110 -18.95 -14.80 15.12
CA PHE A 110 -18.12 -13.72 15.64
C PHE A 110 -18.87 -12.40 15.70
N VAL A 111 -19.66 -12.09 14.67
CA VAL A 111 -20.51 -10.90 14.62
C VAL A 111 -21.67 -11.01 15.61
N ASP A 112 -22.36 -12.16 15.66
CA ASP A 112 -23.45 -12.41 16.60
C ASP A 112 -22.94 -12.31 18.06
N TYR A 113 -21.71 -12.77 18.32
CA TYR A 113 -21.04 -12.59 19.60
C TYR A 113 -20.83 -11.10 19.92
N ALA A 114 -20.31 -10.32 18.98
CA ALA A 114 -20.06 -8.89 19.17
C ALA A 114 -21.33 -8.13 19.55
N ILE A 115 -22.43 -8.45 18.86
CA ILE A 115 -23.72 -7.80 19.06
C ILE A 115 -24.33 -8.21 20.40
N SER A 116 -24.37 -9.52 20.70
CA SER A 116 -24.93 -10.03 21.95
C SER A 116 -24.19 -9.56 23.21
N HIS A 117 -22.92 -9.20 23.09
CA HIS A 117 -22.09 -8.71 24.19
C HIS A 117 -21.93 -7.19 24.21
N ASN A 118 -22.69 -6.46 23.39
CA ASN A 118 -22.65 -5.00 23.31
C ASN A 118 -21.24 -4.43 23.09
N VAL A 119 -20.48 -5.05 22.19
CA VAL A 119 -19.11 -4.60 21.87
C VAL A 119 -19.12 -3.18 21.33
N GLU A 120 -18.19 -2.35 21.79
CA GLU A 120 -18.08 -0.96 21.34
C GLU A 120 -17.19 -0.81 20.08
N CYS A 121 -16.18 -1.66 19.94
CA CYS A 121 -15.22 -1.62 18.83
C CYS A 121 -15.11 -3.00 18.16
N LEU A 122 -15.54 -3.09 16.90
CA LEU A 122 -15.45 -4.32 16.10
C LEU A 122 -14.50 -4.12 14.91
N ASN A 123 -13.49 -4.99 14.80
CA ASN A 123 -12.52 -4.99 13.71
C ASN A 123 -12.48 -6.37 13.05
N LEU A 124 -12.91 -6.46 11.80
CA LEU A 124 -12.98 -7.69 11.03
C LEU A 124 -12.27 -7.50 9.69
N LYS A 125 -11.11 -8.14 9.52
CA LYS A 125 -10.31 -8.09 8.29
C LYS A 125 -10.07 -9.48 7.74
N LEU A 126 -10.64 -9.76 6.57
CA LEU A 126 -10.60 -11.06 5.90
C LEU A 126 -9.94 -10.91 4.53
N PHE A 127 -8.70 -11.38 4.38
CA PHE A 127 -7.90 -11.13 3.17
C PHE A 127 -8.09 -12.15 2.05
N TYR A 128 -8.67 -13.32 2.33
CA TYR A 128 -8.92 -14.41 1.37
C TYR A 128 -10.41 -14.49 1.01
N PHE A 129 -10.75 -15.23 -0.06
CA PHE A 129 -12.14 -15.43 -0.48
C PHE A 129 -13.02 -15.90 0.67
N HIS A 130 -14.08 -15.14 0.89
CA HIS A 130 -15.21 -15.46 1.74
C HIS A 130 -16.48 -15.14 0.93
N THR A 131 -17.61 -15.72 1.31
CA THR A 131 -18.87 -15.27 0.71
C THR A 131 -19.12 -13.82 1.10
N SER A 132 -19.80 -13.11 0.20
CA SER A 132 -20.09 -11.71 0.41
C SER A 132 -20.91 -11.50 1.69
N PHE A 133 -20.44 -10.62 2.57
CA PHE A 133 -21.02 -10.44 3.89
C PHE A 133 -22.34 -9.66 3.82
N LYS A 134 -23.40 -10.19 4.44
CA LYS A 134 -24.71 -9.51 4.54
C LYS A 134 -24.66 -8.43 5.61
N LEU A 135 -25.05 -7.21 5.23
CA LEU A 135 -24.91 -6.01 6.02
C LEU A 135 -25.94 -5.91 7.14
N SER A 136 -27.14 -6.49 6.95
CA SER A 136 -28.25 -6.47 7.90
C SER A 136 -27.94 -7.04 9.29
N ARG A 137 -26.98 -7.98 9.39
CA ARG A 137 -26.60 -8.61 10.66
C ARG A 137 -25.89 -7.67 11.62
N LEU A 138 -25.25 -6.60 11.16
CA LEU A 138 -24.40 -5.72 11.99
C LEU A 138 -25.17 -4.66 12.80
N SER A 139 -26.49 -4.77 12.94
CA SER A 139 -27.29 -3.80 13.68
C SER A 139 -26.99 -3.84 15.18
N SER A 140 -26.52 -2.72 15.74
CA SER A 140 -26.12 -2.61 17.14
C SER A 140 -26.25 -1.18 17.67
N SER A 141 -26.78 -1.04 18.88
CA SER A 141 -26.86 0.25 19.58
C SER A 141 -25.60 0.62 20.37
N SER A 142 -24.66 -0.32 20.54
CA SER A 142 -23.45 -0.15 21.36
C SER A 142 -22.18 0.09 20.54
N LEU A 143 -22.15 -0.35 19.27
CA LEU A 143 -21.00 -0.17 18.39
C LEU A 143 -20.71 1.31 18.13
N LYS A 144 -19.52 1.76 18.58
CA LYS A 144 -18.98 3.10 18.37
C LYS A 144 -17.96 3.15 17.24
N LYS A 145 -17.20 2.06 17.04
CA LYS A 145 -16.20 1.92 15.98
C LYS A 145 -16.36 0.61 15.23
N LEU A 146 -16.39 0.68 13.91
CA LEU A 146 -16.52 -0.49 13.04
C LEU A 146 -15.46 -0.42 11.94
N THR A 147 -14.62 -1.46 11.87
CA THR A 147 -13.64 -1.65 10.79
C THR A 147 -13.93 -2.96 10.09
N LEU A 148 -14.24 -2.89 8.80
CA LEU A 148 -14.50 -4.05 7.96
C LEU A 148 -13.56 -4.00 6.75
N GLN A 149 -12.78 -5.06 6.58
CA GLN A 149 -12.04 -5.32 5.35
C GLN A 149 -12.49 -6.65 4.77
N VAL A 150 -13.61 -6.61 4.07
CA VAL A 150 -14.39 -7.77 3.61
C VAL A 150 -15.06 -7.43 2.27
N ARG A 151 -15.46 -8.44 1.49
CA ARG A 151 -16.34 -8.24 0.35
C ARG A 151 -17.78 -8.09 0.82
N LEU A 152 -18.44 -7.03 0.36
CA LEU A 152 -19.83 -6.77 0.68
C LEU A 152 -20.73 -7.41 -0.38
N ALA A 153 -21.88 -7.96 0.03
CA ALA A 153 -22.86 -8.47 -0.92
C ALA A 153 -23.44 -7.32 -1.73
N GLU A 154 -23.36 -7.42 -3.07
CA GLU A 154 -24.19 -6.57 -3.92
C GLU A 154 -25.65 -6.90 -3.61
N VAL A 155 -26.43 -5.86 -3.29
CA VAL A 155 -27.88 -5.98 -3.16
C VAL A 155 -28.40 -6.40 -4.53
N GLY A 156 -28.76 -7.68 -4.68
CA GLY A 156 -29.43 -8.16 -5.88
C GLY A 156 -30.68 -7.30 -6.14
N SER A 157 -31.00 -7.06 -7.40
CA SER A 157 -32.08 -6.19 -7.89
C SER A 157 -33.51 -6.57 -7.44
N GLN A 158 -33.66 -7.47 -6.47
CA GLN A 158 -34.91 -8.01 -5.93
C GLN A 158 -35.03 -7.91 -4.39
N SER A 159 -34.00 -7.42 -3.66
CA SER A 159 -34.07 -7.27 -2.20
C SER A 159 -33.96 -5.80 -1.77
N GLU A 160 -34.71 -5.40 -0.74
CA GLU A 160 -34.69 -4.05 -0.18
C GLU A 160 -33.25 -3.61 0.19
N PRO A 161 -32.91 -2.32 0.02
CA PRO A 161 -31.59 -1.82 0.38
C PRO A 161 -31.33 -2.01 1.88
N GLU A 162 -30.45 -2.95 2.24
CA GLU A 162 -30.06 -3.20 3.62
C GLU A 162 -29.40 -1.92 4.18
N CYS A 163 -30.06 -1.29 5.15
CA CYS A 163 -29.57 -0.11 5.85
C CYS A 163 -28.97 -0.54 7.19
N TRP A 164 -27.81 0.02 7.55
CA TRP A 164 -27.21 -0.21 8.87
C TRP A 164 -27.99 0.50 9.96
N ASN A 165 -28.43 -0.22 11.00
CA ASN A 165 -28.96 0.42 12.19
C ASN A 165 -27.86 0.49 13.27
N LEU A 166 -27.06 1.54 13.18
CA LEU A 166 -25.87 1.75 14.01
C LEU A 166 -25.87 3.18 14.62
N PRO A 167 -26.81 3.49 15.54
CA PRO A 167 -27.05 4.86 16.00
C PRO A 167 -25.89 5.46 16.80
N ALA A 168 -25.07 4.63 17.46
CA ALA A 168 -23.92 5.06 18.25
C ALA A 168 -22.59 5.12 17.46
N LEU A 169 -22.60 4.73 16.18
CA LEU A 169 -21.38 4.58 15.40
C LEU A 169 -20.79 5.95 15.05
N THR A 170 -19.59 6.20 15.55
CA THR A 170 -18.85 7.45 15.33
C THR A 170 -17.72 7.29 14.33
N HIS A 171 -17.16 6.08 14.21
CA HIS A 171 -16.06 5.78 13.30
C HIS A 171 -16.38 4.56 12.45
N LEU A 172 -16.29 4.72 11.14
CA LEU A 172 -16.47 3.66 10.17
C LEU A 172 -15.25 3.57 9.25
N SER A 173 -14.69 2.37 9.13
CA SER A 173 -13.67 2.04 8.14
C SER A 173 -14.12 0.86 7.29
N LEU A 174 -14.22 1.06 5.97
CA LEU A 174 -14.57 0.04 4.99
C LEU A 174 -13.44 -0.12 3.99
N GLY A 175 -12.89 -1.31 3.84
CA GLY A 175 -11.85 -1.60 2.87
C GLY A 175 -12.14 -2.85 2.06
N LEU A 176 -11.65 -2.88 0.82
CA LEU A 176 -11.58 -4.13 0.08
C LEU A 176 -10.34 -4.95 0.51
N PRO A 177 -10.44 -6.29 0.56
CA PRO A 177 -9.30 -7.16 0.79
C PRO A 177 -8.19 -6.93 -0.25
N ARG A 178 -7.00 -6.50 0.18
CA ARG A 178 -5.83 -6.42 -0.70
C ARG A 178 -5.27 -7.83 -0.91
N GLY A 179 -5.55 -8.45 -2.05
CA GLY A 179 -5.00 -9.78 -2.38
C GLY A 179 -5.98 -10.70 -3.09
N ASN A 180 -6.64 -10.22 -4.15
CA ASN A 180 -7.52 -11.05 -4.97
C ASN A 180 -6.72 -12.11 -5.75
N PHE A 181 -6.21 -13.16 -5.10
CA PHE A 181 -5.75 -14.35 -5.80
C PHE A 181 -6.96 -15.18 -6.15
N THR A 182 -7.32 -15.36 -7.42
CA THR A 182 -8.27 -16.43 -7.81
C THR A 182 -7.74 -17.80 -7.40
N LYS A 183 -8.60 -18.84 -7.37
CA LYS A 183 -8.14 -20.25 -7.28
C LYS A 183 -7.14 -20.63 -8.38
N GLN A 184 -6.96 -19.76 -9.38
CA GLN A 184 -6.03 -19.86 -10.50
C GLN A 184 -4.81 -18.92 -10.37
N GLY A 185 -4.61 -18.26 -9.21
CA GLY A 185 -3.44 -17.40 -8.97
C GLY A 185 -3.46 -16.02 -9.63
N LEU A 186 -4.55 -15.61 -10.28
CA LEU A 186 -4.65 -14.30 -10.93
C LEU A 186 -5.01 -13.22 -9.92
N PHE A 187 -4.23 -12.14 -9.89
CA PHE A 187 -4.59 -10.88 -9.21
C PHE A 187 -5.74 -10.20 -9.96
N LEU A 188 -6.95 -10.29 -9.43
CA LEU A 188 -8.04 -9.46 -9.96
C LEU A 188 -7.93 -8.05 -9.38
N ASN A 189 -7.66 -7.05 -10.21
CA ASN A 189 -7.90 -5.63 -9.90
C ASN A 189 -9.42 -5.33 -9.94
N VAL A 190 -10.22 -6.12 -9.24
CA VAL A 190 -11.67 -5.93 -9.16
C VAL A 190 -11.94 -4.98 -8.01
N PHE A 191 -12.42 -3.80 -8.39
CA PHE A 191 -12.95 -2.79 -7.47
C PHE A 191 -14.45 -3.04 -7.37
N ASP A 192 -14.93 -3.34 -6.17
CA ASP A 192 -16.37 -3.44 -5.92
C ASP A 192 -16.95 -2.03 -5.79
N LYS A 193 -18.22 -1.87 -6.20
CA LYS A 193 -18.98 -0.64 -5.96
C LYS A 193 -19.39 -0.60 -4.50
N LEU A 194 -19.22 0.56 -3.85
CA LEU A 194 -19.70 0.72 -2.49
C LEU A 194 -21.25 0.72 -2.46
N PRO A 195 -21.91 -0.19 -1.70
CA PRO A 195 -23.36 -0.19 -1.58
C PRO A 195 -23.82 1.09 -0.87
N GLY A 196 -24.51 2.02 -1.55
CA GLY A 196 -24.76 3.32 -0.92
C GLY A 196 -25.82 3.32 0.19
N SER A 197 -26.53 2.21 0.43
CA SER A 197 -27.38 2.03 1.62
C SER A 197 -26.59 1.86 2.93
N CYS A 198 -25.29 1.53 2.87
CA CYS A 198 -24.51 1.33 4.10
C CYS A 198 -24.26 2.62 4.90
N LEU A 199 -24.38 3.79 4.26
CA LEU A 199 -24.09 5.09 4.86
C LEU A 199 -25.32 5.94 5.19
N THR A 200 -26.54 5.50 4.85
CA THR A 200 -27.76 6.31 4.97
C THR A 200 -28.27 6.47 6.41
N CYS A 201 -27.93 5.55 7.31
CA CYS A 201 -28.52 5.45 8.66
C CYS A 201 -27.49 5.53 9.79
N LEU A 202 -26.53 6.47 9.70
CA LEU A 202 -25.43 6.63 10.66
C LEU A 202 -25.41 8.04 11.29
N PRO A 203 -26.35 8.38 12.19
CA PRO A 203 -26.54 9.75 12.69
C PRO A 203 -25.36 10.26 13.54
N ALA A 204 -24.67 9.38 14.25
CA ALA A 204 -23.52 9.72 15.08
C ALA A 204 -22.18 9.72 14.31
N LEU A 205 -22.17 9.43 13.00
CA LEU A 205 -20.92 9.27 12.25
C LEU A 205 -20.13 10.59 12.22
N ARG A 206 -18.83 10.50 12.56
CA ARG A 206 -17.88 11.62 12.55
C ARG A 206 -16.64 11.31 11.72
N SER A 207 -16.23 10.05 11.65
CA SER A 207 -15.06 9.62 10.90
C SER A 207 -15.42 8.51 9.90
N LEU A 208 -15.07 8.72 8.64
CA LEU A 208 -15.27 7.75 7.56
C LEU A 208 -13.94 7.47 6.86
N ASN A 209 -13.56 6.20 6.77
CA ASN A 209 -12.43 5.72 5.99
C ASN A 209 -12.92 4.72 4.93
N LEU A 210 -12.60 4.98 3.66
CA LEU A 210 -12.89 4.08 2.54
C LEU A 210 -11.58 3.69 1.85
N GLU A 211 -11.39 2.39 1.64
CA GLU A 211 -10.16 1.85 1.05
C GLU A 211 -10.47 0.93 -0.14
N GLY A 212 -9.98 1.29 -1.32
CA GLY A 212 -10.03 0.44 -2.52
C GLY A 212 -11.39 0.34 -3.20
N TRP A 213 -12.35 1.21 -2.89
CA TRP A 213 -13.70 1.17 -3.48
C TRP A 213 -13.82 1.94 -4.80
N ASP A 214 -14.68 1.48 -5.71
CA ASP A 214 -15.15 2.27 -6.85
C ASP A 214 -16.35 3.15 -6.44
N LEU A 215 -16.22 4.46 -6.62
CA LEU A 215 -17.19 5.45 -6.18
C LEU A 215 -18.00 6.08 -7.34
N LYS A 216 -17.83 5.61 -8.60
CA LYS A 216 -18.40 6.19 -9.83
C LYS A 216 -19.93 6.40 -9.80
N LEU A 217 -20.63 5.61 -8.98
CA LEU A 217 -22.10 5.51 -8.92
C LEU A 217 -22.60 5.17 -7.50
N SER A 218 -21.87 5.55 -6.45
CA SER A 218 -22.28 5.25 -5.06
C SER A 218 -23.52 6.06 -4.64
N SER A 219 -24.53 5.40 -4.04
CA SER A 219 -25.86 5.99 -3.79
C SER A 219 -26.00 6.84 -2.51
N PHE A 220 -24.92 7.11 -1.77
CA PHE A 220 -24.94 8.16 -0.76
C PHE A 220 -24.45 9.45 -1.41
N ALA A 221 -25.22 10.53 -1.28
CA ALA A 221 -25.05 11.76 -2.05
C ALA A 221 -23.78 12.59 -1.70
N PHE A 222 -22.69 11.96 -1.24
CA PHE A 222 -21.53 12.62 -0.61
C PHE A 222 -22.00 13.70 0.37
N ASN A 223 -22.99 13.32 1.18
CA ASN A 223 -23.74 14.20 2.04
C ASN A 223 -23.75 13.62 3.44
N LEU A 224 -22.79 14.07 4.24
CA LEU A 224 -22.64 13.67 5.63
C LEU A 224 -22.37 14.94 6.45
N PRO A 225 -23.42 15.71 6.82
CA PRO A 225 -23.26 17.06 7.33
C PRO A 225 -22.51 17.13 8.67
N HIS A 226 -22.49 16.04 9.44
CA HIS A 226 -21.81 15.94 10.72
C HIS A 226 -20.41 15.29 10.65
N LEU A 227 -19.94 14.91 9.45
CA LEU A 227 -18.65 14.26 9.29
C LEU A 227 -17.51 15.25 9.53
N THR A 228 -16.58 14.91 10.43
CA THR A 228 -15.41 15.71 10.76
C THR A 228 -14.14 15.20 10.10
N THR A 229 -14.08 13.91 9.75
CA THR A 229 -12.91 13.26 9.19
C THR A 229 -13.29 12.35 8.03
N LEU A 230 -12.65 12.55 6.88
CA LEU A 230 -12.80 11.72 5.69
C LEU A 230 -11.43 11.25 5.20
N ARG A 231 -11.27 9.94 5.03
CA ARG A 231 -10.08 9.33 4.42
C ARG A 231 -10.52 8.45 3.25
N LEU A 232 -9.94 8.67 2.09
CA LEU A 232 -10.14 7.88 0.88
C LEU A 232 -8.78 7.36 0.41
N THR A 233 -8.61 6.03 0.38
CA THR A 233 -7.32 5.39 0.04
C THR A 233 -7.48 4.44 -1.13
N GLY A 234 -6.80 4.69 -2.25
CA GLY A 234 -6.87 3.82 -3.43
C GLY A 234 -8.28 3.69 -4.04
N CYS A 235 -9.19 4.60 -3.72
CA CYS A 235 -10.52 4.68 -4.31
C CYS A 235 -10.45 5.18 -5.76
N ARG A 236 -11.35 4.69 -6.61
CA ARG A 236 -11.45 5.09 -8.02
C ARG A 236 -12.75 5.83 -8.31
N ASN A 237 -12.74 6.61 -9.39
CA ASN A 237 -13.88 7.35 -9.92
C ASN A 237 -14.63 8.16 -8.85
N LEU A 238 -13.93 9.08 -8.17
CA LEU A 238 -14.57 9.96 -7.20
C LEU A 238 -15.70 10.77 -7.87
N PRO A 239 -16.86 10.95 -7.20
CA PRO A 239 -17.98 11.67 -7.80
C PRO A 239 -17.66 13.12 -8.15
N GLU A 240 -17.98 13.51 -9.38
CA GLU A 240 -17.88 14.88 -9.90
C GLU A 240 -19.08 15.73 -9.45
N ILE A 241 -19.43 15.66 -8.16
CA ILE A 241 -20.47 16.49 -7.51
C ILE A 241 -19.84 17.33 -6.42
N ILE A 242 -20.52 18.40 -5.99
CA ILE A 242 -20.07 19.17 -4.82
C ILE A 242 -20.26 18.31 -3.57
N TRP A 243 -19.19 18.13 -2.81
CA TRP A 243 -19.21 17.37 -1.57
C TRP A 243 -19.86 18.19 -0.46
N ASN A 244 -20.89 17.63 0.20
CA ASN A 244 -21.60 18.29 1.29
C ASN A 244 -21.09 17.80 2.65
N PHE A 245 -19.94 18.35 3.08
CA PHE A 245 -19.32 18.08 4.38
C PHE A 245 -19.02 19.38 5.17
N PRO A 246 -20.04 20.15 5.58
CA PRO A 246 -19.87 21.43 6.26
C PRO A 246 -19.08 21.35 7.58
N ALA A 247 -19.12 20.22 8.30
CA ALA A 247 -18.38 20.01 9.54
C ALA A 247 -16.96 19.43 9.34
N LEU A 248 -16.50 19.24 8.11
CA LEU A 248 -15.24 18.54 7.83
C LEU A 248 -14.03 19.34 8.30
N LEU A 249 -13.23 18.73 9.17
CA LEU A 249 -12.01 19.31 9.73
C LEU A 249 -10.75 18.67 9.14
N SER A 250 -10.83 17.41 8.71
CA SER A 250 -9.71 16.65 8.17
C SER A 250 -10.10 15.86 6.93
N LEU A 251 -9.33 16.02 5.86
CA LEU A 251 -9.49 15.30 4.60
C LEU A 251 -8.16 14.66 4.20
N GLU A 252 -8.19 13.36 3.90
CA GLU A 252 -7.06 12.62 3.36
C GLU A 252 -7.46 11.88 2.09
N LEU A 253 -6.76 12.20 1.00
CA LEU A 253 -6.91 11.60 -0.31
C LEU A 253 -5.59 10.90 -0.65
N ASP A 254 -5.54 9.57 -0.57
CA ASP A 254 -4.31 8.80 -0.71
C ASP A 254 -4.37 7.87 -1.93
N GLY A 255 -3.60 8.15 -2.97
CA GLY A 255 -3.53 7.30 -4.16
C GLY A 255 -4.85 7.27 -4.93
N VAL A 256 -5.55 8.41 -4.97
CA VAL A 256 -6.82 8.59 -5.67
C VAL A 256 -6.66 9.59 -6.81
N ASP A 257 -7.42 9.38 -7.89
CA ASP A 257 -7.51 10.35 -8.98
C ASP A 257 -8.45 11.48 -8.59
N LEU A 258 -7.94 12.72 -8.61
CA LEU A 258 -8.75 13.88 -8.25
C LEU A 258 -9.84 14.13 -9.32
N PRO A 259 -11.10 14.41 -8.91
CA PRO A 259 -12.17 14.71 -9.86
C PRO A 259 -11.93 16.06 -10.54
N LYS A 260 -12.47 16.25 -11.76
CA LYS A 260 -12.26 17.47 -12.55
C LYS A 260 -12.72 18.76 -11.83
N ASN A 261 -13.73 18.65 -10.98
CA ASN A 261 -14.28 19.75 -10.20
C ASN A 261 -13.63 19.91 -8.80
N ILE A 262 -12.47 19.29 -8.53
CA ILE A 262 -11.82 19.30 -7.21
C ILE A 262 -11.56 20.71 -6.67
N ASN A 263 -11.25 21.66 -7.55
CA ASN A 263 -11.06 23.06 -7.17
C ASN A 263 -12.32 23.66 -6.54
N CYS A 264 -13.50 23.35 -7.09
CA CYS A 264 -14.79 23.75 -6.54
C CYS A 264 -15.11 23.01 -5.24
N ILE A 265 -14.65 21.77 -5.09
CA ILE A 265 -14.80 21.02 -3.84
C ILE A 265 -13.96 21.66 -2.74
N PHE A 266 -12.71 22.07 -3.00
CA PHE A 266 -11.90 22.74 -1.99
C PHE A 266 -12.52 24.06 -1.52
N THR A 267 -13.14 24.84 -2.41
CA THR A 267 -13.79 26.09 -2.02
C THR A 267 -15.02 25.89 -1.13
N THR A 268 -15.69 24.74 -1.19
CA THR A 268 -16.84 24.44 -0.32
C THR A 268 -16.45 23.92 1.07
N LEU A 269 -15.23 23.40 1.23
CA LEU A 269 -14.70 22.86 2.49
C LEU A 269 -14.19 23.97 3.43
N VAL A 270 -15.05 24.92 3.77
CA VAL A 270 -14.70 26.16 4.48
C VAL A 270 -14.11 25.96 5.88
N ASN A 271 -14.46 24.87 6.56
CA ASN A 271 -14.00 24.56 7.93
C ASN A 271 -12.78 23.62 7.97
N LEU A 272 -12.25 23.21 6.81
CA LEU A 272 -11.17 22.25 6.73
C LEU A 272 -9.89 22.82 7.35
N GLN A 273 -9.31 22.08 8.30
CA GLN A 273 -8.09 22.45 9.01
C GLN A 273 -6.89 21.59 8.59
N ASN A 274 -7.12 20.35 8.20
CA ASN A 274 -6.10 19.38 7.83
C ASN A 274 -6.38 18.80 6.46
N LEU A 275 -5.42 18.90 5.54
CA LEU A 275 -5.49 18.32 4.21
C LEU A 275 -4.24 17.50 3.91
N LYS A 276 -4.43 16.23 3.56
CA LYS A 276 -3.37 15.37 3.01
C LYS A 276 -3.75 14.89 1.62
N LEU A 277 -2.87 15.14 0.65
CA LEU A 277 -3.02 14.73 -0.75
C LEU A 277 -1.83 13.86 -1.16
N CYS A 278 -2.04 12.56 -1.37
CA CYS A 278 -1.07 11.71 -2.06
C CYS A 278 -1.49 11.60 -3.53
N LEU A 279 -0.80 12.34 -4.40
CA LEU A 279 -1.19 12.53 -5.78
C LEU A 279 -0.70 11.36 -6.66
N THR A 280 -1.60 10.87 -7.52
CA THR A 280 -1.34 9.91 -8.60
C THR A 280 -0.84 10.63 -9.85
N ARG A 281 -0.10 9.95 -10.75
CA ARG A 281 0.45 10.53 -12.00
C ARG A 281 -0.60 11.30 -12.82
N SER A 282 -1.77 10.71 -13.02
CA SER A 282 -2.95 11.27 -13.70
C SER A 282 -3.42 12.59 -13.09
N SER A 283 -3.40 12.70 -11.75
CA SER A 283 -3.76 13.94 -11.06
C SER A 283 -2.73 15.05 -11.26
N MET A 284 -1.53 14.78 -11.77
CA MET A 284 -0.41 15.73 -11.79
C MET A 284 -0.22 16.48 -13.11
N GLU A 285 -1.06 16.20 -14.12
CA GLU A 285 -1.04 16.89 -15.42
C GLU A 285 -1.91 18.14 -15.45
N GLN A 286 -2.71 18.38 -14.40
CA GLN A 286 -3.68 19.48 -14.32
C GLN A 286 -3.22 20.56 -13.32
N GLN A 287 -3.74 21.79 -13.50
CA GLN A 287 -3.59 22.85 -12.50
C GLN A 287 -4.65 22.70 -11.41
N HIS A 288 -4.20 22.66 -10.16
CA HIS A 288 -5.08 22.53 -8.99
C HIS A 288 -4.99 23.78 -8.13
N SER A 289 -6.14 24.22 -7.62
CA SER A 289 -6.26 25.37 -6.73
C SER A 289 -6.89 24.94 -5.41
N ILE A 290 -6.08 24.89 -4.35
CA ILE A 290 -6.50 24.57 -2.99
C ILE A 290 -6.92 25.88 -2.30
N SER A 291 -8.23 26.13 -2.20
CA SER A 291 -8.79 27.33 -1.57
C SER A 291 -9.57 26.98 -0.31
N CYS A 292 -8.86 26.85 0.81
CA CYS A 292 -9.42 26.45 2.10
C CYS A 292 -9.08 27.52 3.17
N PRO A 293 -10.03 28.39 3.59
CA PRO A 293 -9.73 29.57 4.40
C PRO A 293 -9.29 29.27 5.84
N GLN A 294 -9.70 28.12 6.40
CA GLN A 294 -9.34 27.69 7.76
C GLN A 294 -8.21 26.64 7.79
N LEU A 295 -7.56 26.38 6.66
CA LEU A 295 -6.54 25.33 6.55
C LEU A 295 -5.30 25.69 7.38
N LEU A 296 -4.94 24.83 8.32
CA LEU A 296 -3.79 24.98 9.21
C LEU A 296 -2.62 24.09 8.77
N ASN A 297 -2.94 22.88 8.30
CA ASN A 297 -1.98 21.84 7.96
C ASN A 297 -2.22 21.33 6.53
N LEU A 298 -1.19 21.40 5.69
CA LEU A 298 -1.20 20.87 4.34
C LEU A 298 -0.04 19.89 4.15
N ASN A 299 -0.36 18.64 3.78
CA ASN A 299 0.61 17.62 3.44
C ASN A 299 0.39 17.15 1.99
N ILE A 300 1.40 17.31 1.14
CA ILE A 300 1.37 16.84 -0.24
C ILE A 300 2.44 15.76 -0.41
N VAL A 301 2.03 14.59 -0.88
CA VAL A 301 2.91 13.45 -1.14
C VAL A 301 2.85 13.11 -2.62
N MET A 302 4.00 13.01 -3.24
CA MET A 302 4.15 12.56 -4.62
C MET A 302 4.78 11.19 -4.65
N LEU A 303 4.15 10.25 -5.36
CA LEU A 303 4.67 8.89 -5.53
C LEU A 303 5.33 8.66 -6.90
N SER A 304 5.34 9.65 -7.79
CA SER A 304 5.92 9.55 -9.13
C SER A 304 7.38 9.99 -9.18
N TYR A 305 8.17 9.28 -10.01
CA TYR A 305 9.59 9.54 -10.25
C TYR A 305 9.87 10.55 -11.37
N ASP A 306 8.87 11.25 -11.91
CA ASP A 306 9.07 12.26 -12.98
C ASP A 306 8.69 13.68 -12.50
N PRO A 307 9.41 14.74 -12.97
CA PRO A 307 9.19 16.13 -12.57
C PRO A 307 7.94 16.66 -13.26
N LEU A 308 7.17 17.47 -12.55
CA LEU A 308 5.83 17.87 -12.98
C LEU A 308 5.78 19.01 -13.99
N TYR A 309 4.65 19.05 -14.73
CA TYR A 309 4.18 20.20 -15.51
C TYR A 309 2.94 20.89 -14.86
N GLY A 310 2.20 20.20 -13.98
CA GLY A 310 1.07 20.79 -13.23
C GLY A 310 1.54 21.72 -12.11
N ASN A 311 0.83 22.84 -11.91
CA ASN A 311 1.06 23.80 -10.83
C ASN A 311 -0.06 23.70 -9.78
N ILE A 312 0.32 23.65 -8.50
CA ILE A 312 -0.61 23.72 -7.37
C ILE A 312 -0.62 25.13 -6.81
N LYS A 313 -1.74 25.84 -6.97
CA LYS A 313 -1.97 27.12 -6.30
C LYS A 313 -2.63 26.87 -4.93
N VAL A 314 -2.09 27.48 -3.88
CA VAL A 314 -2.61 27.37 -2.51
C VAL A 314 -3.04 28.73 -1.99
N LEU A 315 -4.35 28.87 -1.74
CA LEU A 315 -5.01 30.04 -1.17
C LEU A 315 -5.53 29.66 0.24
N ALA A 316 -4.64 29.74 1.22
CA ALA A 316 -4.89 29.31 2.60
C ALA A 316 -4.25 30.28 3.61
N PRO A 317 -4.91 31.40 3.96
CA PRO A 317 -4.28 32.49 4.70
C PRO A 317 -3.81 32.12 6.11
N LYS A 318 -4.43 31.11 6.73
CA LYS A 318 -4.11 30.62 8.07
C LYS A 318 -3.14 29.42 8.08
N LEU A 319 -2.57 29.06 6.93
CA LEU A 319 -1.70 27.90 6.82
C LEU A 319 -0.44 28.09 7.66
N ARG A 320 -0.22 27.19 8.63
CA ARG A 320 0.95 27.23 9.52
C ARG A 320 1.95 26.15 9.21
N ASN A 321 1.49 24.96 8.83
CA ASN A 321 2.35 23.81 8.59
C ASN A 321 2.18 23.30 7.17
N PHE A 322 3.30 23.23 6.46
CA PHE A 322 3.36 22.67 5.11
C PHE A 322 4.39 21.54 5.08
N SER A 323 3.98 20.37 4.58
CA SER A 323 4.86 19.24 4.34
C SER A 323 4.73 18.80 2.89
N CYS A 324 5.86 18.55 2.24
CA CYS A 324 5.88 18.04 0.89
C CYS A 324 6.90 16.91 0.75
N VAL A 325 6.44 15.76 0.27
CA VAL A 325 7.31 14.65 -0.15
C VAL A 325 7.30 14.64 -1.68
N GLY A 326 8.44 14.94 -2.30
CA GLY A 326 8.60 15.17 -3.73
C GLY A 326 8.85 16.64 -4.11
N ILE A 327 9.03 16.88 -5.42
CA ILE A 327 9.31 18.22 -5.99
C ILE A 327 8.17 18.58 -6.95
N LEU A 328 7.51 19.71 -6.71
CA LEU A 328 6.41 20.22 -7.53
C LEU A 328 6.46 21.73 -7.71
N SER A 329 5.81 22.22 -8.77
CA SER A 329 5.56 23.64 -8.94
C SER A 329 4.40 24.06 -8.03
N ILE A 330 4.69 24.93 -7.07
CA ILE A 330 3.71 25.43 -6.10
C ILE A 330 3.71 26.95 -6.10
N THR A 331 2.51 27.54 -6.00
CA THR A 331 2.34 28.96 -5.73
C THR A 331 1.58 29.12 -4.41
N LEU A 332 2.22 29.73 -3.42
CA LEU A 332 1.68 29.87 -2.07
C LEU A 332 1.47 31.35 -1.72
N GLU A 333 0.24 31.71 -1.37
CA GLU A 333 -0.10 33.03 -0.81
C GLU A 333 -0.40 32.85 0.69
N VAL A 334 0.63 32.55 1.49
CA VAL A 334 0.51 32.14 2.90
C VAL A 334 1.37 33.00 3.84
N PRO A 335 0.80 34.04 4.48
CA PRO A 335 1.55 34.96 5.32
C PRO A 335 1.91 34.38 6.70
N GLU A 336 1.14 33.42 7.22
CA GLU A 336 1.29 32.87 8.57
C GLU A 336 2.12 31.57 8.65
N LEU A 337 2.90 31.24 7.62
CA LEU A 337 3.62 29.97 7.55
C LEU A 337 4.69 29.84 8.64
N GLU A 338 4.60 28.81 9.48
CA GLU A 338 5.51 28.56 10.60
C GLU A 338 6.48 27.43 10.29
N THR A 339 5.97 26.25 9.96
CA THR A 339 6.77 25.03 9.77
C THR A 339 6.69 24.54 8.34
N VAL A 340 7.85 24.27 7.76
CA VAL A 340 8.00 23.70 6.42
C VAL A 340 8.86 22.43 6.51
N ASN A 341 8.34 21.33 5.98
CA ASN A 341 9.09 20.07 5.84
C ASN A 341 9.14 19.67 4.36
N ILE A 342 10.35 19.61 3.79
CA ILE A 342 10.55 19.19 2.40
C ILE A 342 11.39 17.91 2.39
N GLU A 343 10.80 16.87 1.80
CA GLU A 343 11.42 15.57 1.62
C GLU A 343 11.50 15.23 0.14
N SER A 344 12.66 15.47 -0.45
CA SER A 344 12.95 15.04 -1.81
C SER A 344 13.17 13.53 -1.87
N LEU A 345 12.56 12.82 -2.82
CA LEU A 345 12.81 11.40 -3.06
C LEU A 345 14.24 11.17 -3.61
N ILE A 346 14.65 9.91 -3.80
CA ILE A 346 16.00 9.59 -4.32
C ILE A 346 16.01 9.87 -5.84
N TRP A 347 16.55 11.02 -6.26
CA TRP A 347 16.64 11.43 -7.67
C TRP A 347 18.05 11.31 -8.27
N LEU A 348 19.08 11.22 -7.41
CA LEU A 348 20.49 11.29 -7.81
C LEU A 348 21.04 9.97 -8.39
N SER A 349 20.20 8.95 -8.62
CA SER A 349 20.60 7.71 -9.29
C SER A 349 20.43 7.76 -10.82
N ARG A 350 19.71 8.75 -11.39
CA ARG A 350 19.66 8.96 -12.86
C ARG A 350 20.88 9.78 -13.32
N GLU A 351 21.62 9.28 -14.32
CA GLU A 351 22.84 9.91 -14.84
C GLU A 351 22.60 11.19 -15.68
N ASP A 352 21.34 11.55 -15.95
CA ASP A 352 21.04 12.72 -16.79
C ASP A 352 21.18 14.05 -16.03
N TRP A 353 22.24 14.78 -16.32
CA TRP A 353 22.55 16.11 -15.79
C TRP A 353 21.45 17.15 -16.08
N ILE A 354 20.83 17.12 -17.27
CA ILE A 354 19.80 18.10 -17.67
C ILE A 354 18.57 17.95 -16.77
N TYR A 355 18.20 16.70 -16.52
CA TYR A 355 17.09 16.35 -15.65
C TYR A 355 17.33 16.78 -14.19
N ARG A 356 18.55 16.57 -13.66
CA ARG A 356 18.94 17.05 -12.33
C ARG A 356 18.84 18.56 -12.21
N LYS A 357 19.36 19.29 -13.20
CA LYS A 357 19.30 20.77 -13.21
C LYS A 357 17.85 21.27 -13.20
N LYS A 358 16.97 20.65 -13.99
CA LYS A 358 15.54 21.00 -14.01
C LYS A 358 14.87 20.78 -12.66
N LEU A 359 15.15 19.65 -12.00
CA LEU A 359 14.63 19.36 -10.65
C LEU A 359 15.14 20.35 -9.60
N CYS A 360 16.42 20.71 -9.65
CA CYS A 360 16.98 21.73 -8.76
C CYS A 360 16.31 23.08 -8.95
N CYS A 361 16.06 23.52 -10.19
CA CYS A 361 15.31 24.75 -10.46
C CYS A 361 13.90 24.69 -9.85
N LEU A 362 13.16 23.59 -10.02
CA LEU A 362 11.83 23.44 -9.43
C LEU A 362 11.86 23.47 -7.91
N LEU A 363 12.88 22.86 -7.29
CA LEU A 363 13.06 22.92 -5.83
C LEU A 363 13.36 24.36 -5.37
N ILE A 364 14.19 25.11 -6.10
CA ILE A 364 14.50 26.52 -5.82
C ILE A 364 13.24 27.38 -5.94
N ASP A 365 12.45 27.21 -7.01
CA ASP A 365 11.19 27.92 -7.22
C ASP A 365 10.20 27.62 -6.09
N MET A 366 10.10 26.35 -5.69
CA MET A 366 9.27 25.90 -4.58
C MET A 366 9.70 26.53 -3.24
N LEU A 367 11.01 26.55 -2.94
CA LEU A 367 11.53 27.18 -1.72
C LEU A 367 11.32 28.70 -1.73
N SER A 368 11.35 29.33 -2.90
CA SER A 368 11.07 30.76 -3.06
C SER A 368 9.63 31.11 -2.69
N ALA A 369 8.67 30.20 -2.89
CA ALA A 369 7.29 30.36 -2.45
C ALA A 369 7.09 30.19 -0.92
N LEU A 370 8.11 29.73 -0.19
CA LEU A 370 8.04 29.35 1.23
C LEU A 370 8.75 30.34 2.18
N GLY A 371 9.07 31.55 1.69
CA GLY A 371 9.93 32.50 2.39
C GLY A 371 9.49 32.97 3.79
N ASN A 372 8.19 32.86 4.10
CA ASN A 372 7.63 33.21 5.41
C ASN A 372 7.98 32.22 6.54
N ALA A 373 8.51 31.05 6.22
CA ALA A 373 8.75 29.97 7.18
C ALA A 373 9.67 30.36 8.35
N LYS A 374 9.33 29.89 9.56
CA LYS A 374 10.17 30.02 10.77
C LYS A 374 11.03 28.79 11.02
N TYR A 375 10.53 27.60 10.68
CA TYR A 375 11.22 26.33 10.83
C TYR A 375 11.25 25.61 9.48
N LEU A 376 12.46 25.30 9.00
CA LEU A 376 12.65 24.53 7.76
C LEU A 376 13.29 23.19 8.09
N THR A 377 12.68 22.10 7.66
CA THR A 377 13.28 20.76 7.70
C THR A 377 13.54 20.29 6.28
N LEU A 378 14.77 19.83 6.02
CA LEU A 378 15.19 19.25 4.75
C LEU A 378 15.73 17.84 4.99
N ASN A 379 15.39 16.90 4.11
CA ASN A 379 16.06 15.60 4.11
C ASN A 379 17.40 15.64 3.34
N LEU A 380 18.17 14.55 3.44
CA LEU A 380 19.50 14.43 2.82
C LEU A 380 19.45 14.69 1.30
N ASN A 381 18.51 14.07 0.60
CA ASN A 381 18.35 14.22 -0.85
C ASN A 381 18.09 15.67 -1.26
N SER A 382 17.32 16.42 -0.47
CA SER A 382 17.04 17.84 -0.74
C SER A 382 18.31 18.69 -0.60
N ILE A 383 19.13 18.41 0.40
CA ILE A 383 20.39 19.10 0.65
C ILE A 383 21.39 18.82 -0.48
N GLU A 384 21.53 17.55 -0.89
CA GLU A 384 22.41 17.15 -1.97
C GLU A 384 21.99 17.77 -3.31
N ALA A 385 20.69 17.81 -3.61
CA ALA A 385 20.17 18.44 -4.82
C ALA A 385 20.51 19.95 -4.88
N LEU A 386 20.30 20.67 -3.77
CA LEU A 386 20.67 22.09 -3.68
C LEU A 386 22.19 22.28 -3.78
N SER A 387 22.97 21.42 -3.12
CA SER A 387 24.44 21.51 -3.10
C SER A 387 25.07 21.26 -4.46
N ALA A 388 24.43 20.49 -5.33
CA ALA A 388 24.90 20.21 -6.69
C ALA A 388 24.69 21.40 -7.67
N THR A 389 24.19 22.53 -7.19
CA THR A 389 23.78 23.66 -8.05
C THR A 389 24.83 24.78 -8.03
N ASP A 390 25.60 24.91 -9.12
CA ASP A 390 26.70 25.88 -9.22
C ASP A 390 26.26 27.36 -9.10
N PHE A 391 25.03 27.68 -9.48
CA PHE A 391 24.52 29.06 -9.47
C PHE A 391 23.82 29.46 -8.16
N LEU A 392 23.72 28.55 -7.18
CA LEU A 392 23.05 28.82 -5.91
C LEU A 392 23.65 30.02 -5.15
N ALA A 393 24.98 30.22 -5.29
CA ALA A 393 25.70 31.35 -4.69
C ALA A 393 25.24 32.73 -5.21
N SER A 394 24.64 32.77 -6.40
CA SER A 394 24.17 34.02 -7.02
C SER A 394 22.71 34.36 -6.69
N LEU A 395 21.97 33.42 -6.10
CA LEU A 395 20.56 33.58 -5.79
C LEU A 395 20.37 34.25 -4.42
N PRO A 396 19.40 35.17 -4.28
CA PRO A 396 19.03 35.71 -2.98
C PRO A 396 18.44 34.60 -2.11
N SER A 397 18.62 34.73 -0.79
CA SER A 397 17.97 33.84 0.15
C SER A 397 16.46 34.04 0.09
N PRO A 398 15.66 32.96 -0.07
CA PRO A 398 14.21 33.09 -0.14
C PRO A 398 13.58 33.33 1.25
N PHE A 399 14.32 33.09 2.33
CA PHE A 399 13.80 33.07 3.69
C PHE A 399 14.18 34.30 4.51
N TYR A 400 13.19 35.02 5.02
CA TYR A 400 13.37 36.27 5.78
C TYR A 400 12.93 36.18 7.25
N ASN A 401 12.27 35.08 7.65
CA ASN A 401 11.76 34.87 9.00
C ASN A 401 12.28 33.59 9.68
N LEU A 402 13.32 32.93 9.14
CA LEU A 402 13.79 31.66 9.70
C LEU A 402 14.36 31.84 11.12
N GLU A 403 13.97 30.95 12.01
CA GLU A 403 14.57 30.76 13.34
C GLU A 403 15.48 29.52 13.34
N PHE A 404 15.02 28.42 12.72
CA PHE A 404 15.77 27.16 12.70
C PHE A 404 15.72 26.45 11.35
N VAL A 405 16.85 25.85 10.99
CA VAL A 405 16.95 24.87 9.90
C VAL A 405 17.33 23.52 10.49
N LYS A 406 16.43 22.55 10.40
CA LYS A 406 16.66 21.18 10.84
C LYS A 406 17.29 20.36 9.72
N LEU A 407 18.47 19.83 9.99
CA LEU A 407 19.15 18.89 9.11
C LEU A 407 18.97 17.44 9.60
N PRO A 408 19.15 16.45 8.70
CA PRO A 408 19.16 15.04 9.09
C PRO A 408 20.24 14.80 10.16
N PRO A 409 19.99 13.91 11.15
CA PRO A 409 20.95 13.65 12.23
C PRO A 409 22.30 13.12 11.72
N GLU A 410 22.30 12.50 10.54
CA GLU A 410 23.49 11.94 9.88
C GLU A 410 24.31 13.00 9.10
N TYR A 411 23.79 14.23 8.97
CA TYR A 411 24.41 15.28 8.16
C TYR A 411 25.08 16.34 9.05
N GLU A 412 26.41 16.41 8.98
CA GLU A 412 27.21 17.37 9.74
C GLU A 412 27.08 18.79 9.16
N GLU A 413 26.90 19.79 10.03
CA GLU A 413 26.81 21.21 9.61
C GLU A 413 28.06 21.67 8.83
N SER A 414 29.24 21.12 9.15
CA SER A 414 30.50 21.41 8.47
C SER A 414 30.51 21.06 6.98
N ARG A 415 29.61 20.18 6.53
CA ARG A 415 29.50 19.74 5.13
C ARG A 415 28.66 20.70 4.27
N ILE A 416 27.97 21.65 4.88
CA ILE A 416 27.16 22.63 4.17
C ILE A 416 28.10 23.59 3.43
N SER A 417 27.95 23.66 2.10
CA SER A 417 28.72 24.61 1.29
C SER A 417 28.38 26.06 1.67
N GLY A 418 29.35 26.97 1.54
CA GLY A 418 29.12 28.40 1.80
C GLY A 418 27.98 28.98 0.95
N ALA A 419 27.83 28.50 -0.28
CA ALA A 419 26.72 28.85 -1.18
C ALA A 419 25.36 28.42 -0.62
N LEU A 420 25.24 27.16 -0.18
CA LEU A 420 24.00 26.66 0.43
C LEU A 420 23.68 27.37 1.74
N ARG A 421 24.68 27.64 2.57
CA ARG A 421 24.50 28.39 3.82
C ARG A 421 24.00 29.80 3.54
N SER A 422 24.60 30.50 2.57
CA SER A 422 24.18 31.84 2.16
C SER A 422 22.77 31.84 1.59
N TYR A 423 22.42 30.84 0.79
CA TYR A 423 21.07 30.72 0.22
C TYR A 423 20.01 30.44 1.30
N LEU A 424 20.26 29.54 2.25
CA LEU A 424 19.28 29.22 3.29
C LEU A 424 19.15 30.31 4.36
N LEU A 425 20.26 30.89 4.81
CA LEU A 425 20.31 31.77 5.98
C LEU A 425 20.51 33.25 5.64
N GLY A 426 20.82 33.61 4.39
CA GLY A 426 21.22 34.97 4.01
C GLY A 426 20.17 36.05 4.30
N GLY A 427 18.87 35.70 4.23
CA GLY A 427 17.78 36.61 4.59
C GLY A 427 17.42 36.59 6.07
N SER A 428 17.93 35.60 6.82
CA SER A 428 17.65 35.37 8.24
C SER A 428 18.94 35.03 9.00
N PRO A 429 19.91 35.96 9.13
CA PRO A 429 21.26 35.66 9.62
C PRO A 429 21.32 35.22 11.08
N LYS A 430 20.24 35.41 11.86
CA LYS A 430 20.11 34.93 13.25
C LYS A 430 19.60 33.48 13.34
N ALA A 431 19.18 32.89 12.22
CA ALA A 431 18.66 31.53 12.18
C ALA A 431 19.78 30.53 12.52
N THR A 432 19.42 29.47 13.24
CA THR A 432 20.36 28.44 13.71
C THR A 432 20.11 27.11 13.01
N ILE A 433 21.19 26.40 12.69
CA ILE A 433 21.12 25.04 12.16
C ILE A 433 21.09 24.05 13.33
N VAL A 434 20.15 23.12 13.33
CA VAL A 434 19.96 22.14 14.41
C VAL A 434 19.72 20.74 13.86
N THR A 435 20.03 19.71 14.67
CA THR A 435 19.67 18.31 14.36
C THR A 435 18.33 17.91 14.99
N THR A 436 17.89 18.64 16.01
CA THR A 436 16.60 18.47 16.69
C THR A 436 15.93 19.83 16.91
N LEU A 437 14.64 19.93 16.60
CA LEU A 437 13.87 21.16 16.85
C LEU A 437 13.44 21.22 18.33
N PRO A 438 13.36 22.41 18.94
CA PRO A 438 12.90 22.56 20.32
C PRO A 438 11.47 22.00 20.50
N LEU A 439 11.31 21.05 21.43
CA LEU A 439 10.10 20.24 21.67
C LEU A 439 8.80 21.04 21.96
N ASN A 440 8.90 22.32 22.33
CA ASN A 440 7.74 23.14 22.72
C ASN A 440 7.15 24.02 21.58
N LYS A 441 7.64 23.91 20.34
CA LYS A 441 7.22 24.81 19.24
C LYS A 441 6.67 24.14 17.98
N VAL A 442 6.72 22.81 17.87
CA VAL A 442 6.28 22.09 16.66
C VAL A 442 5.02 21.28 17.00
N ASN A 443 3.84 21.89 16.85
CA ASN A 443 2.55 21.18 16.90
C ASN A 443 2.31 20.43 15.57
N PHE A 444 3.21 19.51 15.22
CA PHE A 444 2.77 18.41 14.36
C PHE A 444 2.02 17.45 15.28
N GLN A 445 0.69 17.41 15.18
CA GLN A 445 0.02 16.12 15.39
C GLN A 445 0.57 15.22 14.30
N ALA A 446 1.63 14.49 14.62
CA ALA A 446 2.20 13.49 13.75
C ALA A 446 1.10 12.48 13.44
N VAL A 447 0.43 12.66 12.30
CA VAL A 447 -0.11 11.52 11.58
C VAL A 447 1.13 10.70 11.25
N PRO A 448 1.29 9.47 11.77
CA PRO A 448 2.45 8.67 11.44
C PRO A 448 2.52 8.59 9.92
N VAL A 449 3.55 9.20 9.35
CA VAL A 449 3.94 8.96 7.98
C VAL A 449 4.55 7.56 8.01
N SER A 450 3.71 6.55 7.88
CA SER A 450 4.16 5.24 7.45
C SER A 450 4.54 5.37 5.97
N VAL A 451 5.69 6.00 5.71
CA VAL A 451 6.50 5.56 4.58
C VAL A 451 6.92 4.16 4.99
N THR A 452 6.19 3.15 4.52
CA THR A 452 6.73 1.80 4.47
C THR A 452 7.94 1.90 3.56
N SER A 453 9.11 2.19 4.12
CA SER A 453 10.36 1.87 3.46
C SER A 453 10.28 0.38 3.21
N ARG A 454 10.23 -0.03 1.95
CA ARG A 454 10.68 -1.37 1.57
C ARG A 454 12.17 -1.44 1.90
N LYS A 455 12.50 -1.66 3.17
CA LYS A 455 13.74 -2.31 3.56
C LYS A 455 13.37 -3.78 3.63
N GLY A 456 13.83 -4.53 2.64
CA GLY A 456 13.87 -5.99 2.75
C GLY A 456 14.86 -6.31 3.86
N ASP A 457 14.35 -6.71 5.02
CA ASP A 457 15.12 -7.47 5.99
C ASP A 457 15.09 -8.93 5.54
N GLU A 458 16.04 -9.27 4.67
CA GLU A 458 16.42 -10.67 4.43
C GLU A 458 17.25 -11.16 5.62
N HIS A 459 16.58 -11.81 6.56
CA HIS A 459 17.23 -12.73 7.49
C HIS A 459 16.52 -14.09 7.42
N TYR A 460 16.95 -14.91 6.45
CA TYR A 460 16.69 -16.35 6.46
C TYR A 460 17.81 -17.07 7.20
N THR A 461 17.53 -17.54 8.41
CA THR A 461 18.27 -18.63 9.04
C THR A 461 17.48 -19.94 8.87
N THR A 462 17.95 -20.70 7.88
CA THR A 462 18.02 -22.17 7.69
C THR A 462 17.28 -23.15 8.61
N GLN A 463 16.79 -24.22 7.93
CA GLN A 463 16.58 -25.62 8.34
C GLN A 463 15.31 -25.92 9.17
N SER A 464 14.52 -26.96 8.91
CA SER A 464 14.76 -28.26 8.25
C SER A 464 13.43 -28.97 7.91
N ASP A 465 13.45 -29.71 6.79
CA ASP A 465 12.85 -31.03 6.54
C ASP A 465 11.42 -31.38 6.99
N VAL A 466 10.59 -31.85 6.05
CA VAL A 466 10.12 -33.27 5.94
C VAL A 466 8.86 -33.36 5.06
N LYS A 467 9.05 -34.02 3.90
CA LYS A 467 8.17 -34.96 3.18
C LYS A 467 6.67 -34.66 3.06
N ILE A 468 6.24 -34.35 1.83
CA ILE A 468 4.90 -34.70 1.35
C ILE A 468 5.04 -35.94 0.48
N GLY A 469 4.59 -37.07 1.03
CA GLY A 469 4.32 -38.29 0.30
C GLY A 469 2.84 -38.42 0.00
N VAL A 470 2.56 -39.03 -1.15
CA VAL A 470 1.32 -39.68 -1.58
C VAL A 470 0.25 -38.76 -2.16
N TYR A 471 0.30 -38.57 -3.48
CA TYR A 471 -0.68 -39.15 -4.40
C TYR A 471 0.03 -39.50 -5.71
N ALA A 472 0.59 -40.71 -5.74
CA ALA A 472 0.83 -41.43 -6.97
C ALA A 472 -0.50 -42.03 -7.42
N ASP A 473 -0.94 -41.74 -8.64
CA ASP A 473 -1.29 -42.78 -9.61
C ASP A 473 -1.76 -42.18 -10.95
N ARG A 474 -1.29 -42.82 -12.04
CA ARG A 474 -1.57 -42.60 -13.47
C ARG A 474 -0.77 -41.41 -14.05
N VAL A 475 0.20 -41.59 -14.94
CA VAL A 475 0.24 -42.48 -16.12
C VAL A 475 1.69 -42.91 -16.38
N ARG A 476 1.92 -44.22 -16.50
CA ARG A 476 3.12 -44.81 -17.12
C ARG A 476 2.99 -44.72 -18.65
N GLN A 477 4.15 -44.80 -19.31
CA GLN A 477 4.42 -44.82 -20.77
C GLN A 477 4.72 -43.39 -21.27
N ILE A 478 5.88 -43.06 -21.84
CA ILE A 478 6.68 -43.76 -22.86
C ILE A 478 8.17 -43.35 -22.74
N GLY A 479 9.07 -44.34 -22.75
CA GLY A 479 10.40 -44.32 -23.41
C GLY A 479 11.48 -43.30 -23.00
N CYS A 480 12.49 -43.77 -22.25
CA CYS A 480 13.88 -43.25 -22.32
C CYS A 480 14.63 -43.97 -23.47
N PRO A 481 15.69 -43.38 -24.06
CA PRO A 481 17.02 -43.61 -23.48
C PRO A 481 18.02 -42.42 -23.55
N GLU A 482 18.68 -42.22 -22.40
CA GLU A 482 20.12 -41.98 -22.16
C GLU A 482 20.97 -41.17 -23.16
N ILE A 483 21.50 -40.03 -22.71
CA ILE A 483 22.92 -39.65 -22.93
C ILE A 483 23.53 -39.06 -21.64
N SER A 484 24.41 -39.87 -21.06
CA SER A 484 25.62 -39.62 -20.26
C SER A 484 25.77 -38.36 -19.38
N ASN A 485 25.90 -38.66 -18.08
CA ASN A 485 26.71 -37.99 -17.06
C ASN A 485 27.95 -37.20 -17.55
N VAL A 486 28.04 -35.93 -17.16
CA VAL A 486 29.29 -35.32 -16.71
C VAL A 486 29.06 -34.66 -15.34
N ARG A 487 30.01 -34.94 -14.44
CA ARG A 487 30.01 -34.67 -13.00
C ARG A 487 29.85 -33.19 -12.64
N ALA A 488 29.05 -33.00 -11.60
CA ALA A 488 29.05 -31.97 -10.58
C ALA A 488 30.22 -30.96 -10.56
N SER A 489 29.85 -29.68 -10.57
CA SER A 489 30.46 -28.70 -9.67
C SER A 489 29.35 -27.88 -9.01
N SER A 490 29.47 -27.76 -7.70
CA SER A 490 28.54 -27.07 -6.81
C SER A 490 28.53 -25.57 -7.05
N SER A 491 27.36 -24.98 -7.35
CA SER A 491 27.10 -23.58 -6.99
C SER A 491 25.61 -23.25 -6.98
N ARG A 492 25.13 -22.85 -5.80
CA ARG A 492 24.00 -21.92 -5.53
C ARG A 492 22.65 -22.26 -6.16
N ASN A 493 21.65 -22.56 -5.31
CA ASN A 493 20.24 -22.41 -5.69
C ASN A 493 20.01 -20.93 -6.09
N SER A 494 19.82 -20.69 -7.37
CA SER A 494 19.47 -19.38 -7.91
C SER A 494 18.16 -19.50 -8.71
N ASP A 495 17.17 -18.67 -8.39
CA ASP A 495 15.95 -18.47 -9.20
C ASP A 495 16.27 -17.71 -10.53
N SER A 496 17.55 -17.59 -10.86
CA SER A 496 18.09 -17.01 -12.07
C SER A 496 18.74 -18.07 -12.96
N GLY A 497 18.44 -18.03 -14.26
CA GLY A 497 19.09 -18.76 -15.33
C GLY A 497 20.09 -17.89 -16.10
N LEU A 498 21.00 -18.51 -16.84
CA LEU A 498 21.98 -17.82 -17.68
C LEU A 498 21.54 -17.90 -19.14
N TRP A 499 21.39 -16.75 -19.81
CA TRP A 499 21.09 -16.65 -21.23
C TRP A 499 22.19 -15.83 -21.94
N HIS A 500 22.93 -16.48 -22.84
CA HIS A 500 24.13 -15.93 -23.52
C HIS A 500 25.14 -15.22 -22.61
N GLY A 501 25.32 -15.71 -21.39
CA GLY A 501 26.27 -15.15 -20.40
C GLY A 501 25.68 -14.06 -19.50
N HIS A 502 24.39 -13.74 -19.64
CA HIS A 502 23.67 -12.80 -18.78
C HIS A 502 22.72 -13.53 -17.82
N GLU A 503 22.71 -13.12 -16.56
CA GLU A 503 21.78 -13.63 -15.55
C GLU A 503 20.37 -13.08 -15.83
N VAL A 504 19.36 -13.94 -15.95
CA VAL A 504 17.94 -13.61 -16.21
C VAL A 504 17.05 -14.51 -15.35
N ASN A 505 15.77 -14.22 -15.18
CA ASN A 505 14.89 -15.15 -14.45
C ASN A 505 14.83 -16.51 -15.18
N LEU A 506 14.83 -17.61 -14.42
CA LEU A 506 14.89 -18.97 -14.99
C LEU A 506 13.74 -19.23 -16.00
N GLU A 507 12.55 -18.72 -15.71
CA GLU A 507 11.36 -18.81 -16.57
C GLU A 507 11.47 -18.04 -17.90
N PHE A 508 12.40 -17.09 -18.01
CA PHE A 508 12.55 -16.22 -19.19
C PHE A 508 13.60 -16.70 -20.17
N VAL A 509 14.47 -17.65 -19.78
CA VAL A 509 15.49 -18.23 -20.67
C VAL A 509 14.85 -18.84 -21.92
N GLY A 510 13.80 -19.64 -21.75
CA GLY A 510 13.09 -20.26 -22.87
C GLY A 510 12.39 -19.26 -23.79
N LEU A 511 11.85 -18.16 -23.23
CA LEU A 511 11.23 -17.10 -24.02
C LEU A 511 12.26 -16.33 -24.85
N LEU A 512 13.43 -16.04 -24.28
CA LEU A 512 14.52 -15.35 -25.00
C LEU A 512 15.07 -16.20 -26.14
N ASP A 513 15.19 -17.52 -25.96
CA ASP A 513 15.57 -18.44 -27.04
C ASP A 513 14.56 -18.45 -28.19
N ILE A 514 13.26 -18.40 -27.88
CA ILE A 514 12.19 -18.32 -28.88
C ILE A 514 12.25 -16.99 -29.64
N ILE A 515 12.43 -15.87 -28.93
CA ILE A 515 12.54 -14.54 -29.56
C ILE A 515 13.80 -14.48 -30.44
N MET A 516 14.94 -14.98 -29.97
CA MET A 516 16.19 -15.00 -30.75
C MET A 516 16.06 -15.88 -32.00
N LYS A 517 15.38 -17.02 -31.90
CA LYS A 517 15.18 -17.95 -33.02
C LYS A 517 14.26 -17.38 -34.10
N ASN A 518 13.15 -16.75 -33.70
CA ASN A 518 12.11 -16.30 -34.63
C ASN A 518 12.29 -14.84 -35.08
N TYR A 519 12.90 -14.00 -34.24
CA TYR A 519 13.09 -12.57 -34.46
C TYR A 519 14.49 -12.12 -34.00
N PRO A 520 15.58 -12.67 -34.57
CA PRO A 520 16.95 -12.37 -34.16
C PRO A 520 17.30 -10.88 -34.21
N GLN A 521 16.69 -10.13 -35.14
CA GLN A 521 16.83 -8.68 -35.29
C GLN A 521 16.49 -7.90 -34.01
N THR A 522 15.69 -8.49 -33.10
CA THR A 522 15.32 -7.89 -31.81
C THR A 522 16.55 -7.47 -31.00
N PHE A 523 17.67 -8.18 -31.12
CA PHE A 523 18.86 -7.98 -30.29
C PHE A 523 20.03 -7.27 -30.99
N GLU A 524 19.93 -6.98 -32.30
CA GLU A 524 21.05 -6.49 -33.13
C GLU A 524 21.69 -5.16 -32.68
N HIS A 525 20.97 -4.32 -31.95
CA HIS A 525 21.47 -3.04 -31.44
C HIS A 525 21.52 -2.96 -29.91
N SER A 526 21.20 -4.06 -29.23
CA SER A 526 21.19 -4.11 -27.77
C SER A 526 22.65 -4.16 -27.27
N THR A 527 23.21 -2.99 -26.92
CA THR A 527 24.55 -2.90 -26.33
C THR A 527 24.45 -2.25 -24.97
N ALA A 528 24.60 -3.05 -23.90
CA ALA A 528 24.69 -2.51 -22.54
C ALA A 528 26.15 -2.33 -22.13
N LYS A 529 26.46 -1.20 -21.51
CA LYS A 529 27.78 -0.95 -20.92
C LYS A 529 28.00 -1.69 -19.58
N SER A 530 26.94 -2.24 -18.98
CA SER A 530 26.94 -2.89 -17.67
C SER A 530 26.10 -4.16 -17.68
N GLU A 531 26.66 -5.24 -17.15
CA GLU A 531 26.05 -6.58 -17.09
C GLU A 531 24.72 -6.58 -16.31
N ARG A 532 24.67 -5.89 -15.17
CA ARG A 532 23.44 -5.76 -14.36
C ARG A 532 22.33 -4.99 -15.09
N PHE A 533 22.71 -4.00 -15.90
CA PHE A 533 21.75 -3.23 -16.69
C PHE A 533 21.21 -4.06 -17.85
N HIS A 534 22.05 -4.88 -18.49
CA HIS A 534 21.63 -5.81 -19.54
C HIS A 534 20.64 -6.86 -19.01
N THR A 535 20.92 -7.45 -17.85
CA THR A 535 19.99 -8.35 -17.13
C THR A 535 18.63 -7.71 -16.87
N MET A 536 18.60 -6.48 -16.36
CA MET A 536 17.35 -5.77 -16.09
C MET A 536 16.56 -5.54 -17.39
N MET A 537 17.23 -5.14 -18.47
CA MET A 537 16.61 -4.90 -19.77
C MET A 537 16.02 -6.19 -20.37
N LEU A 538 16.75 -7.31 -20.30
CA LEU A 538 16.27 -8.61 -20.78
C LEU A 538 15.05 -9.09 -19.99
N ASN A 539 15.08 -8.99 -18.65
CA ASN A 539 13.92 -9.33 -17.82
C ASN A 539 12.72 -8.42 -18.09
N MET A 540 12.94 -7.13 -18.33
CA MET A 540 11.88 -6.18 -18.71
C MET A 540 11.28 -6.49 -20.08
N LEU A 541 12.10 -6.86 -21.07
CA LEU A 541 11.64 -7.32 -22.38
C LEU A 541 10.77 -8.56 -22.22
N CYS A 542 11.23 -9.58 -21.49
CA CYS A 542 10.49 -10.82 -21.28
C CYS A 542 9.17 -10.59 -20.54
N THR A 543 9.18 -9.77 -19.50
CA THR A 543 7.97 -9.43 -18.74
C THR A 543 6.95 -8.73 -19.64
N SER A 544 7.41 -7.75 -20.43
CA SER A 544 6.56 -6.97 -21.33
C SER A 544 5.96 -7.82 -22.45
N VAL A 545 6.76 -8.70 -23.05
CA VAL A 545 6.32 -9.64 -24.09
C VAL A 545 5.35 -10.67 -23.52
N THR A 546 5.62 -11.19 -22.32
CA THR A 546 4.74 -12.16 -21.65
C THR A 546 3.40 -11.53 -21.28
N GLU A 547 3.41 -10.31 -20.76
CA GLU A 547 2.18 -9.57 -20.43
C GLU A 547 1.36 -9.28 -21.70
N PHE A 548 2.02 -8.85 -22.78
CA PHE A 548 1.36 -8.62 -24.07
C PHE A 548 0.72 -9.89 -24.64
N LEU A 549 1.45 -11.02 -24.66
CA LEU A 549 0.97 -12.28 -25.20
C LEU A 549 -0.13 -12.94 -24.35
N ARG A 550 -0.20 -12.60 -23.05
CA ARG A 550 -1.24 -13.08 -22.13
C ARG A 550 -2.49 -12.20 -22.11
N THR A 551 -2.44 -11.00 -22.70
CA THR A 551 -3.59 -10.09 -22.73
C THR A 551 -4.65 -10.62 -23.71
N SER A 552 -5.88 -10.79 -23.24
CA SER A 552 -6.98 -11.28 -24.06
C SER A 552 -7.38 -10.24 -25.11
N MET A 553 -7.79 -10.71 -26.30
CA MET A 553 -8.32 -9.83 -27.36
C MET A 553 -9.54 -8.99 -26.89
N ALA A 554 -10.31 -9.48 -25.92
CA ALA A 554 -11.46 -8.74 -25.37
C ALA A 554 -11.05 -7.57 -24.46
N ASP A 555 -9.81 -7.56 -23.97
CA ASP A 555 -9.31 -6.55 -23.04
C ASP A 555 -8.59 -5.39 -23.75
N PHE A 556 -8.27 -5.52 -25.05
CA PHE A 556 -7.63 -4.43 -25.80
C PHE A 556 -8.62 -3.28 -26.06
N ASN A 557 -8.25 -2.09 -25.62
CA ASN A 557 -8.90 -0.83 -25.93
C ASN A 557 -7.82 0.22 -26.29
N VAL A 558 -8.26 1.41 -26.71
CA VAL A 558 -7.35 2.49 -27.16
C VAL A 558 -6.29 2.84 -26.09
N ASP A 559 -6.67 2.83 -24.81
CA ASP A 559 -5.77 3.17 -23.69
C ASP A 559 -4.70 2.08 -23.46
N ILE A 560 -5.09 0.81 -23.51
CA ILE A 560 -4.18 -0.33 -23.37
C ILE A 560 -3.22 -0.43 -24.56
N ILE A 561 -3.71 -0.15 -25.77
CA ILE A 561 -2.88 -0.07 -26.97
C ILE A 561 -1.86 1.05 -26.84
N SER A 562 -2.27 2.24 -26.39
CA SER A 562 -1.35 3.34 -26.13
C SER A 562 -0.29 2.97 -25.10
N LYS A 563 -0.68 2.28 -24.01
CA LYS A 563 0.25 1.82 -22.97
C LYS A 563 1.30 0.84 -23.52
N TYR A 564 0.89 -0.12 -24.37
CA TYR A 564 1.86 -1.04 -25.00
C TYR A 564 2.73 -0.34 -26.04
N LYS A 565 2.21 0.65 -26.78
CA LYS A 565 3.02 1.48 -27.69
C LYS A 565 4.11 2.23 -26.93
N ASP A 566 3.78 2.85 -25.79
CA ASP A 566 4.74 3.55 -24.95
C ASP A 566 5.78 2.60 -24.35
N LEU A 567 5.34 1.45 -23.84
CA LEU A 567 6.22 0.40 -23.30
C LEU A 567 7.22 -0.11 -24.35
N PHE A 568 6.75 -0.39 -25.57
CA PHE A 568 7.61 -0.85 -26.66
C PHE A 568 8.51 0.27 -27.21
N ALA A 569 8.06 1.53 -27.18
CA ALA A 569 8.91 2.67 -27.52
C ALA A 569 10.07 2.84 -26.53
N ASP A 570 9.83 2.62 -25.24
CA ASP A 570 10.88 2.64 -24.22
C ASP A 570 11.87 1.47 -24.37
N LEU A 571 11.40 0.28 -24.72
CA LEU A 571 12.28 -0.86 -25.04
C LEU A 571 13.08 -0.63 -26.34
N GLN A 572 12.50 0.06 -27.34
CA GLN A 572 13.23 0.48 -28.54
C GLN A 572 14.33 1.49 -28.24
N ARG A 573 14.11 2.42 -27.30
CA ARG A 573 15.16 3.34 -26.81
C ARG A 573 16.31 2.61 -26.13
N TRP A 574 16.08 1.40 -25.63
CA TRP A 574 17.11 0.51 -25.06
C TRP A 574 17.80 -0.39 -26.11
N GLY A 575 17.46 -0.21 -27.39
CA GLY A 575 18.13 -0.88 -28.50
C GLY A 575 17.47 -2.19 -28.96
N PHE A 576 16.27 -2.54 -28.44
CA PHE A 576 15.53 -3.71 -28.91
C PHE A 576 14.69 -3.39 -30.16
N GLN A 577 14.86 -4.14 -31.24
CA GLN A 577 14.03 -3.95 -32.44
C GLN A 577 12.69 -4.70 -32.33
N LEU A 578 11.68 -4.02 -31.78
CA LEU A 578 10.32 -4.57 -31.55
C LEU A 578 9.31 -4.31 -32.67
N VAL A 579 9.78 -4.16 -33.92
CA VAL A 579 8.92 -3.85 -35.08
C VAL A 579 7.83 -4.92 -35.29
N TRP A 580 8.15 -6.18 -34.98
CA TRP A 580 7.20 -7.29 -35.07
C TRP A 580 6.04 -7.19 -34.05
N LEU A 581 6.32 -6.75 -32.81
CA LEU A 581 5.28 -6.50 -31.79
C LEU A 581 4.44 -5.28 -32.11
N LEU A 582 5.07 -4.19 -32.56
CA LEU A 582 4.36 -2.97 -32.95
C LEU A 582 3.46 -3.20 -34.16
N SER A 583 3.91 -4.01 -35.12
CA SER A 583 3.08 -4.44 -36.26
C SER A 583 1.87 -5.25 -35.78
N HIS A 584 2.06 -6.17 -34.83
CA HIS A 584 0.96 -6.94 -34.26
C HIS A 584 -0.03 -6.06 -33.48
N LEU A 585 0.46 -5.11 -32.68
CA LEU A 585 -0.34 -4.17 -31.92
C LEU A 585 -1.14 -3.21 -32.83
N ASN A 586 -0.55 -2.76 -33.95
CA ASN A 586 -1.26 -1.96 -34.96
C ASN A 586 -2.35 -2.77 -35.69
N ASN A 587 -2.13 -4.06 -35.92
CA ASN A 587 -3.18 -4.93 -36.47
C ASN A 587 -4.36 -5.08 -35.48
N ILE A 588 -4.08 -5.20 -34.18
CA ILE A 588 -5.12 -5.22 -33.13
C ILE A 588 -5.87 -3.88 -33.10
N GLU A 589 -5.18 -2.76 -33.21
CA GLU A 589 -5.78 -1.43 -33.27
C GLU A 589 -6.71 -1.25 -34.48
N GLN A 590 -6.30 -1.74 -35.65
CA GLN A 590 -7.16 -1.71 -36.85
C GLN A 590 -8.42 -2.57 -36.70
N LEU A 591 -8.32 -3.73 -36.05
CA LEU A 591 -9.47 -4.61 -35.75
C LEU A 591 -10.48 -3.96 -34.79
N LEU A 592 -10.04 -3.03 -33.93
CA LEU A 592 -10.91 -2.30 -33.00
C LEU A 592 -11.59 -1.08 -33.62
N VAL A 593 -10.96 -0.45 -34.63
CA VAL A 593 -11.47 0.78 -35.27
C VAL A 593 -12.48 0.49 -36.38
N SER A 594 -12.37 -0.63 -37.10
CA SER A 594 -13.27 -0.98 -38.21
C SER A 594 -13.63 -2.48 -38.27
N PRO A 595 -14.70 -2.94 -37.58
CA PRO A 595 -15.12 -4.34 -37.62
C PRO A 595 -15.73 -4.81 -38.98
N HIS A 596 -16.05 -3.89 -39.90
CA HIS A 596 -16.90 -4.17 -41.07
C HIS A 596 -16.26 -3.92 -42.46
N GLU A 597 -14.97 -3.58 -42.55
CA GLU A 597 -14.29 -3.38 -43.84
C GLU A 597 -13.04 -4.25 -44.01
N LEU A 598 -13.14 -5.57 -43.79
CA LEU A 598 -12.01 -6.48 -44.01
C LEU A 598 -12.40 -7.82 -44.67
N HIS A 599 -13.31 -7.79 -45.66
CA HIS A 599 -13.57 -8.98 -46.51
C HIS A 599 -12.44 -9.30 -47.51
N THR A 600 -11.32 -8.56 -47.47
CA THR A 600 -10.12 -8.83 -48.28
C THR A 600 -8.89 -9.22 -47.45
N THR A 601 -9.00 -9.35 -46.12
CA THR A 601 -7.90 -9.79 -45.26
C THR A 601 -8.28 -10.93 -44.31
N ASP A 602 -9.29 -11.73 -44.64
CA ASP A 602 -9.63 -12.91 -43.83
C ASP A 602 -8.45 -13.92 -43.76
N SER A 603 -7.65 -14.05 -44.83
CA SER A 603 -6.49 -14.96 -44.79
C SER A 603 -5.33 -14.47 -43.92
N CYS A 604 -5.17 -13.16 -43.72
CA CYS A 604 -4.09 -12.60 -42.89
C CYS A 604 -4.50 -12.55 -41.42
N VAL A 605 -5.78 -12.33 -41.13
CA VAL A 605 -6.32 -12.34 -39.77
C VAL A 605 -6.39 -13.77 -39.23
N ASP A 606 -6.80 -14.75 -40.03
CA ASP A 606 -6.78 -16.16 -39.62
C ASP A 606 -5.33 -16.71 -39.49
N ASP A 607 -4.40 -16.27 -40.35
CA ASP A 607 -2.98 -16.63 -40.22
C ASP A 607 -2.33 -16.01 -38.97
N ALA A 608 -2.64 -14.73 -38.66
CA ALA A 608 -2.16 -14.08 -37.44
C ALA A 608 -2.78 -14.69 -36.17
N LYS A 609 -4.05 -15.08 -36.22
CA LYS A 609 -4.77 -15.73 -35.12
C LYS A 609 -4.31 -17.17 -34.89
N SER A 610 -4.04 -17.93 -35.97
CA SER A 610 -3.41 -19.26 -35.89
C SER A 610 -1.99 -19.17 -35.34
N LYS A 611 -1.16 -18.23 -35.79
CA LYS A 611 0.21 -18.05 -35.27
C LYS A 611 0.24 -17.62 -33.81
N LEU A 612 -0.73 -16.81 -33.37
CA LEU A 612 -0.88 -16.44 -31.97
C LEU A 612 -1.33 -17.63 -31.11
N GLN A 613 -2.26 -18.45 -31.60
CA GLN A 613 -2.70 -19.66 -30.91
C GLN A 613 -1.60 -20.74 -30.86
N GLU A 614 -0.79 -20.88 -31.92
CA GLU A 614 0.37 -21.77 -31.93
C GLU A 614 1.45 -21.30 -30.94
N LEU A 615 1.76 -20.01 -30.88
CA LEU A 615 2.73 -19.46 -29.92
C LEU A 615 2.21 -19.56 -28.47
N GLN A 616 0.92 -19.31 -28.24
CA GLN A 616 0.30 -19.46 -26.91
C GLN A 616 0.25 -20.92 -26.47
N ALA A 617 -0.11 -21.86 -27.35
CA ALA A 617 -0.13 -23.29 -27.06
C ALA A 617 1.28 -23.84 -26.80
N TYR A 618 2.26 -23.43 -27.60
CA TYR A 618 3.67 -23.84 -27.46
C TYR A 618 4.31 -23.30 -26.17
N CYS A 619 3.99 -22.06 -25.78
CA CYS A 619 4.45 -21.51 -24.49
C CYS A 619 3.76 -22.19 -23.30
N LEU A 620 2.48 -22.61 -23.43
CA LEU A 620 1.75 -23.28 -22.36
C LEU A 620 2.25 -24.71 -22.11
N GLU A 621 2.55 -25.48 -23.17
CA GLU A 621 3.12 -26.84 -23.05
C GLU A 621 4.51 -26.83 -22.40
N LYS A 622 5.36 -25.87 -22.76
CA LYS A 622 6.73 -25.76 -22.22
C LYS A 622 6.79 -25.28 -20.77
N ILE A 623 5.81 -24.50 -20.31
CA ILE A 623 5.69 -24.05 -18.91
C ILE A 623 5.18 -25.20 -17.99
N THR A 624 4.48 -26.20 -18.54
CA THR A 624 4.00 -27.36 -17.77
C THR A 624 4.99 -28.52 -17.65
N GLU A 625 6.12 -28.50 -18.38
CA GLU A 625 7.19 -29.51 -18.33
C GLU A 625 8.41 -29.10 -17.46
N ILE A 626 8.38 -27.92 -16.84
CA ILE A 626 9.37 -27.44 -15.83
C ILE A 626 8.69 -27.49 -14.46
#